data_AF-A0A537T5B9-F1
#
_entry.id   AF-A0A537T5B9-F1
#
_cell.length_a   1.000
_cell.length_b   1.000
_cell.length_c   1.000
_cell.angle_alpha   90.00
_cell.angle_beta   90.00
_cell.angle_gamma   90.00
#
_symmetry.space_group_name_H-M   'P 1'
#
loop_
_entity.id
_entity.type
_entity.pdbx_description
1 polymer ?
#
loop_
_entity_poly.entity_id
_entity_poly.type
_entity_poly.pdbx_seq_one_letter_code
_entity_poly.pdbx_strand_id
1 'polypeptide(L)' 'MVWTAIREWQQKRKLREMLNDPRSTKGFRSIGQLEKGIAADRPTTERLLAMIGATKSQTAEEWTLKPLRVISSEA' A
#
# COMPACT_ATOMS: atom_id res chain seq x y z
N MET A 1 21.89 -4.76 -12.87
CA MET A 1 20.56 -5.15 -12.35
C MET A 1 19.54 -4.04 -12.61
N VAL A 2 19.20 -3.79 -13.89
CA VAL A 2 18.22 -2.75 -14.26
C VAL A 2 16.78 -3.28 -14.22
N TRP A 3 16.60 -4.58 -14.54
CA TRP A 3 15.31 -5.25 -14.56
C TRP A 3 14.61 -5.33 -13.20
N THR A 4 15.37 -5.50 -12.11
CA THR A 4 14.82 -5.52 -10.74
C THR A 4 14.30 -4.16 -10.33
N ALA A 5 15.02 -3.08 -10.63
CA ALA A 5 14.60 -1.71 -10.36
C ALA A 5 13.36 -1.31 -11.18
N ILE A 6 13.29 -1.71 -12.46
CA ILE A 6 12.10 -1.48 -13.30
C ILE A 6 10.89 -2.23 -12.75
N ARG A 7 11.06 -3.51 -12.37
CA ARG A 7 9.98 -4.30 -11.78
C ARG A 7 9.48 -3.68 -10.48
N GLU A 8 10.39 -3.26 -9.61
CA GLU A 8 10.03 -2.60 -8.35
C GLU A 8 9.27 -1.30 -8.59
N TRP A 9 9.71 -0.50 -9.56
CA TRP A 9 9.04 0.74 -9.94
C TRP A 9 7.62 0.50 -10.47
N GLN A 10 7.43 -0.53 -11.30
CA GLN A 10 6.10 -0.95 -11.78
C GLN A 10 5.21 -1.42 -10.61
N GLN A 11 5.74 -2.20 -9.67
CA GLN A 11 4.99 -2.65 -8.50
C GLN A 11 4.57 -1.47 -7.61
N LYS A 12 5.47 -0.51 -7.37
CA LYS A 12 5.15 0.72 -6.62
C LYS A 12 4.06 1.55 -7.30
N ARG A 13 4.12 1.72 -8.63
CA ARG A 13 3.06 2.41 -9.39
C ARG A 13 1.72 1.69 -9.25
N LYS A 14 1.72 0.38 -9.41
CA LYS A 14 0.49 -0.42 -9.32
C LYS A 14 -0.13 -0.40 -7.93
N LEU A 15 0.69 -0.47 -6.86
CA LEU A 15 0.21 -0.27 -5.49
C LEU A 15 -0.43 1.11 -5.32
N ARG A 16 0.17 2.18 -5.84
CA ARG A 16 -0.40 3.53 -5.80
C ARG A 16 -1.73 3.63 -6.53
N GLU A 17 -1.85 3.03 -7.72
CA GLU A 17 -3.10 3.00 -8.47
C GLU A 17 -4.19 2.23 -7.73
N MET A 18 -3.85 1.06 -7.17
CA MET A 18 -4.80 0.24 -6.41
C MET A 18 -5.28 0.91 -5.11
N LEU A 19 -4.43 1.71 -4.46
CA LEU A 19 -4.78 2.46 -3.25
C LEU A 19 -5.52 3.77 -3.55
N ASN A 20 -5.31 4.37 -4.72
CA ASN A 20 -6.07 5.53 -5.19
C ASN A 20 -7.36 5.17 -5.94
N ASP A 21 -7.62 3.88 -6.15
CA ASP A 21 -8.80 3.41 -6.86
C ASP A 21 -10.09 3.84 -6.14
N PRO A 22 -10.93 4.71 -6.75
CA PRO A 22 -12.11 5.28 -6.10
C PRO A 22 -13.21 4.25 -5.84
N ARG A 23 -13.09 3.05 -6.42
CA ARG A 23 -13.99 1.92 -6.16
C ARG A 23 -13.75 1.29 -4.80
N SER A 24 -12.60 1.54 -4.16
CA SER A 24 -12.44 1.19 -2.75
C SER A 24 -13.17 2.23 -1.89
N THR A 25 -14.31 1.81 -1.35
CA THR A 25 -15.31 2.60 -0.60
C THR A 25 -14.71 3.45 0.55
N LYS A 26 -13.49 3.17 1.00
CA LYS A 26 -12.81 3.95 2.04
C LYS A 26 -11.35 4.33 1.71
N GLY A 27 -10.81 3.90 0.57
CA GLY A 27 -9.39 4.04 0.25
C GLY A 27 -8.47 3.10 1.05
N PHE A 28 -9.06 2.08 1.70
CA PHE A 28 -8.34 0.97 2.33
C PHE A 28 -8.37 -0.22 1.38
N ARG A 29 -7.28 -0.97 1.30
CA ARG A 29 -7.23 -2.20 0.51
C ARG A 29 -6.53 -3.30 1.29
N SER A 30 -7.13 -4.49 1.30
CA SER A 30 -6.57 -5.64 2.02
C SER A 30 -5.23 -6.06 1.42
N ILE A 31 -4.31 -6.50 2.28
CA ILE A 31 -2.98 -6.94 1.88
C ILE A 31 -3.03 -8.06 0.83
N GLY A 32 -3.95 -9.02 0.98
CA GLY A 32 -4.16 -10.10 0.01
C GLY A 32 -4.57 -9.64 -1.38
N GLN A 33 -5.28 -8.52 -1.50
CA GLN A 33 -5.58 -7.93 -2.81
C GLN A 33 -4.36 -7.24 -3.40
N LEU A 34 -3.55 -6.57 -2.57
CA LEU A 34 -2.32 -5.89 -2.98
C LEU A 34 -1.28 -6.90 -3.47
N GLU A 35 -1.05 -7.97 -2.71
CA GLU A 35 -0.16 -9.10 -3.05
C GLU A 35 -0.51 -9.68 -4.42
N LYS A 36 -1.79 -10.00 -4.66
CA LYS A 36 -2.28 -10.49 -5.95
C LYS A 36 -2.11 -9.47 -7.07
N GLY A 37 -2.33 -8.18 -6.78
CA GLY A 37 -2.22 -7.12 -7.77
C GLY A 37 -0.80 -6.92 -8.30
N ILE A 38 0.22 -7.10 -7.46
CA ILE A 38 1.63 -6.93 -7.83
C ILE A 38 2.41 -8.26 -7.99
N ALA A 39 1.73 -9.39 -7.82
CA ALA A 39 2.31 -10.74 -7.85
C ALA A 39 3.59 -10.83 -7.00
N ALA A 40 3.46 -10.46 -5.73
CA ALA A 40 4.56 -10.44 -4.77
C ALA A 40 4.12 -11.02 -3.43
N ASP A 41 5.08 -11.55 -2.69
CA ASP A 41 4.87 -12.05 -1.33
C ASP A 41 4.52 -10.92 -0.36
N ARG A 42 3.93 -11.31 0.76
CA ARG A 42 3.59 -10.43 1.88
C ARG A 42 4.70 -9.47 2.32
N PRO A 43 5.92 -9.95 2.66
CA PRO A 43 6.99 -9.05 3.13
C PRO A 43 7.42 -8.04 2.06
N THR A 44 7.45 -8.46 0.79
CA THR A 44 7.76 -7.58 -0.34
C THR A 44 6.69 -6.52 -0.49
N THR A 45 5.43 -6.91 -0.40
CA THR A 45 4.27 -6.01 -0.49
C THR A 45 4.28 -4.98 0.63
N GLU A 46 4.46 -5.39 1.89
CA GLU A 46 4.53 -4.46 3.04
C GLU A 46 5.71 -3.48 2.92
N ARG A 47 6.88 -3.96 2.48
CA ARG A 47 8.05 -3.10 2.24
C ARG A 47 7.77 -2.04 1.18
N LEU A 48 7.17 -2.43 0.04
CA LEU A 48 6.86 -1.49 -1.04
C LEU A 48 5.78 -0.50 -0.63
N LEU A 49 4.79 -0.94 0.16
CA LEU A 49 3.76 -0.08 0.73
C LEU A 49 4.36 0.98 1.65
N ALA A 50 5.26 0.59 2.56
CA ALA A 50 6.00 1.53 3.40
C ALA A 50 6.83 2.53 2.56
N MET A 51 7.50 2.04 1.50
CA MET A 51 8.28 2.91 0.59
C MET A 51 7.45 3.95 -0.17
N ILE A 52 6.17 3.66 -0.47
CA ILE A 52 5.28 4.62 -1.13
C ILE A 52 4.52 5.52 -0.13
N GLY A 53 4.78 5.37 1.17
CA GLY A 53 4.11 6.12 2.24
C GLY A 53 2.70 5.63 2.58
N ALA A 54 2.36 4.39 2.23
CA ALA A 54 1.10 3.79 2.64
C ALA A 54 1.14 3.44 4.13
N THR A 55 0.01 3.63 4.81
CA THR A 55 -0.14 3.32 6.23
C THR A 55 -1.01 2.09 6.39
N LYS A 56 -0.58 1.17 7.26
CA LYS A 56 -1.34 -0.03 7.64
C LYS A 56 -2.43 0.35 8.65
N SER A 57 -3.63 -0.17 8.45
CA SER A 57 -4.71 -0.05 9.42
C SER A 57 -4.37 -0.85 10.69
N GLN A 58 -4.67 -0.29 11.87
CA GLN A 58 -4.41 -0.97 13.14
C GLN A 58 -5.45 -2.07 13.44
N THR A 59 -6.64 -1.95 12.85
CA THR A 59 -7.79 -2.82 13.14
C THR A 59 -8.00 -3.92 12.11
N ALA A 60 -7.28 -3.87 10.97
CA ALA A 60 -7.46 -4.80 9.87
C ALA A 60 -6.17 -4.95 9.05
N GLU A 61 -6.03 -6.07 8.35
CA GLU A 61 -4.90 -6.32 7.43
C GLU A 61 -5.05 -5.52 6.11
N GLU A 62 -5.25 -4.21 6.25
CA GLU A 62 -5.56 -3.29 5.16
C GLU A 62 -4.58 -2.12 5.15
N TRP A 63 -4.37 -1.53 3.99
CA TRP A 63 -3.45 -0.42 3.78
C TRP A 63 -4.14 0.73 3.06
N THR A 64 -3.70 1.95 3.33
CA THR A 64 -4.22 3.17 2.69
C THR A 64 -3.11 4.18 2.40
N LEU A 65 -3.27 4.98 1.34
CA LEU A 65 -2.44 6.17 1.10
C LEU A 65 -2.98 7.43 1.78
N LYS A 66 -4.21 7.37 2.33
CA LYS A 66 -4.73 8.51 3.07
C LYS A 66 -3.91 8.69 4.34
N PRO A 67 -3.54 9.93 4.71
CA PRO A 67 -3.01 10.17 6.02
C PRO A 67 -4.07 9.67 7.01
N LEU A 68 -3.74 8.63 7.77
CA LEU A 68 -4.46 8.36 9.00
C LEU A 68 -4.23 9.63 9.81
N ARG A 69 -5.26 10.48 9.92
CA ARG A 69 -5.22 11.64 10.78
C ARG A 69 -5.15 11.08 12.20
N VAL A 70 -3.94 10.74 12.63
CA VAL A 70 -3.61 10.55 14.04
C VAL A 70 -3.78 11.95 14.61
N ILE A 71 -4.97 12.19 15.15
CA ILE A 71 -5.19 13.24 16.13
C ILE A 71 -4.28 12.89 17.32
N SER A 72 -3.01 13.26 17.20
CA SER A 72 -2.19 13.56 18.36
C SER A 72 -2.80 14.79 18.99
N SER A 73 -3.83 14.58 19.82
CA SER A 73 -4.13 15.51 20.91
C SER A 73 -2.99 15.37 21.91
N GLU A 74 -1.94 16.18 21.72
CA GLU A 74 -1.07 16.54 22.83
C GLU A 74 -1.88 17.51 23.71
N ALA A 75 -2.18 17.04 24.91
CA ALA A 75 -2.75 17.79 26.02
C ALA A 75 -1.64 18.38 26.88
#